data_AF-A0A6V8PVU9-F1
#
_entry.id   AF-A0A6V8PVU9-F1
#
_cell.length_a   1.000
_cell.length_b   1.000
_cell.length_c   1.000
_cell.angle_alpha   90.00
_cell.angle_beta   90.00
_cell.angle_gamma   90.00
#
_symmetry.space_group_name_H-M   'P 1'
#
loop_
_entity.id
_entity.type
_entity.pdbx_description
1 polymer ?
#
loop_
_entity_poly.entity_id
_entity_poly.type
_entity_poly.pdbx_seq_one_letter_code
_entity_poly.pdbx_strand_id
1 'polypeptide(L)' 'VSLNVAAGEIVGIAGVAGNGQRELAEALVGLRPVLAGRVLLGGQEVTHSPPHASVSSRVSATCQANV' A
#
# COMPACT_ATOMS: atom_id res chain seq x y z
N VAL A 1 -7.85 -8.63 1.09
CA VAL A 1 -7.01 -8.42 2.30
C VAL A 1 -7.51 -7.19 3.03
N SER A 2 -7.50 -7.18 4.36
CA SER A 2 -7.90 -6.02 5.16
C SER A 2 -6.85 -5.80 6.25
N LEU A 3 -6.35 -4.57 6.36
CA LEU A 3 -5.29 -4.18 7.29
C LEU A 3 -5.71 -2.88 7.97
N ASN A 4 -5.34 -2.71 9.23
CA ASN A 4 -5.47 -1.45 9.95
C ASN A 4 -4.16 -1.23 10.70
N VAL A 5 -3.53 -0.07 10.50
CA VAL A 5 -2.22 0.26 11.06
C VAL A 5 -2.33 1.58 11.79
N ALA A 6 -1.98 1.61 13.07
CA ALA A 6 -2.01 2.81 13.88
C ALA A 6 -0.80 3.73 13.59
N ALA A 7 -0.92 5.01 13.94
CA ALA A 7 0.20 5.94 13.84
C ALA A 7 1.35 5.50 14.76
N GLY A 8 2.56 5.38 14.21
CA GLY A 8 3.74 4.91 14.94
C GLY A 8 3.89 3.38 15.01
N GLU A 9 2.96 2.63 14.42
CA GLU A 9 3.04 1.16 14.33
C GLU A 9 3.87 0.72 13.11
N ILE A 10 4.66 -0.34 13.27
CA ILE A 10 5.41 -0.98 12.19
C ILE A 10 4.79 -2.34 11.92
N VAL A 11 4.25 -2.54 10.71
CA VAL A 11 3.64 -3.80 10.28
C VAL A 11 4.47 -4.42 9.15
N GLY A 12 4.91 -5.66 9.37
CA GLY A 12 5.59 -6.46 8.35
C GLY A 12 4.61 -7.38 7.62
N ILE A 13 4.67 -7.40 6.28
CA ILE A 13 3.92 -8.35 5.44
C ILE A 13 4.93 -9.28 4.76
N ALA A 14 4.87 -10.57 5.08
CA ALA A 14 5.79 -11.59 4.58
C ALA A 14 5.04 -12.75 3.92
N GLY A 15 5.73 -13.47 3.03
CA GLY A 15 5.22 -14.69 2.40
C GLY A 15 6.14 -15.19 1.29
N VAL A 16 5.79 -16.30 0.66
CA VAL A 16 6.51 -16.81 -0.53
C VAL A 16 6.22 -15.96 -1.76
N ALA A 17 7.06 -16.10 -2.79
CA ALA A 17 6.86 -15.43 -4.08
C ALA A 17 5.48 -15.81 -4.67
N GLY A 18 4.78 -14.81 -5.23
CA GLY A 18 3.44 -14.98 -5.81
C GLY A 18 2.28 -14.72 -4.84
N ASN A 19 2.55 -14.41 -3.57
CA ASN A 19 1.49 -14.10 -2.59
C ASN A 19 0.99 -12.65 -2.63
N GLY A 20 1.44 -11.82 -3.57
CA GLY A 20 0.87 -10.49 -3.77
C GLY A 20 1.53 -9.36 -2.97
N GLN A 21 2.69 -9.57 -2.34
CA GLN A 21 3.30 -8.52 -1.49
C GLN A 21 3.72 -7.30 -2.32
N ARG A 22 4.27 -7.54 -3.52
CA ARG A 22 4.65 -6.48 -4.46
C ARG A 22 3.41 -5.75 -4.98
N GLU A 23 2.38 -6.51 -5.34
CA GLU A 23 1.11 -6.01 -5.85
C GLU A 23 0.39 -5.14 -4.83
N LEU A 24 0.42 -5.55 -3.55
CA LEU A 24 -0.11 -4.77 -2.44
C LEU A 24 0.69 -3.47 -2.25
N ALA A 25 2.02 -3.55 -2.26
CA ALA A 25 2.88 -2.36 -2.16
C ALA A 25 2.62 -1.36 -3.30
N GLU A 26 2.57 -1.83 -4.55
CA GLU A 26 2.26 -1.03 -5.74
C GLU A 26 0.86 -0.40 -5.67
N ALA A 27 -0.13 -1.14 -5.17
CA ALA A 27 -1.50 -0.62 -5.00
C ALA A 27 -1.58 0.48 -3.94
N LEU A 28 -0.88 0.33 -2.81
CA LEU A 28 -0.86 1.32 -1.72
C LEU A 28 -0.24 2.65 -2.13
N VAL A 29 0.75 2.65 -3.03
CA VAL A 29 1.36 3.89 -3.54
C VAL A 29 0.70 4.40 -4.83
N GLY A 30 -0.34 3.75 -5.34
CA GLY A 30 -1.05 4.18 -6.55
C GLY A 30 -0.35 3.85 -7.87
N LEU A 31 0.64 2.94 -7.86
CA LEU A 31 1.29 2.43 -9.07
C LEU A 31 0.47 1.34 -9.78
N ARG A 32 -0.47 0.72 -9.06
CA ARG A 32 -1.39 -0.29 -9.58
C ARG A 32 -2.83 0.07 -9.19
N PRO A 33 -3.81 -0.05 -10.09
CA PRO A 33 -5.21 0.23 -9.76
C PRO A 33 -5.75 -0.78 -8.74
N VAL A 34 -6.47 -0.27 -7.73
CA VAL A 34 -7.23 -1.09 -6.79
C VAL A 34 -8.54 -1.51 -7.44
N LEU A 35 -8.77 -2.82 -7.61
CA LEU A 35 -9.99 -3.34 -8.25
C LEU A 35 -11.20 -3.38 -7.30
N ALA A 36 -10.96 -3.54 -6.00
CA ALA A 36 -12.00 -3.63 -4.99
C ALA A 36 -11.45 -3.24 -3.60
N GLY A 37 -12.34 -2.73 -2.74
CA GLY A 37 -11.99 -2.25 -1.40
C GLY A 37 -11.63 -0.76 -1.42
N ARG A 38 -11.06 -0.30 -0.30
CA ARG A 38 -10.68 1.11 -0.11
C ARG A 38 -9.44 1.22 0.76
N VAL A 39 -8.65 2.26 0.51
CA VAL A 39 -7.48 2.63 1.32
C VAL A 39 -7.78 3.95 2.00
N LEU A 40 -7.68 3.97 3.33
CA LEU A 40 -7.88 5.19 4.11
C LEU A 40 -6.59 5.55 4.83
N LEU A 41 -6.24 6.84 4.79
CA LEU A 41 -5.13 7.41 5.53
C LEU A 41 -5.65 8.54 6.42
N GLY A 42 -5.53 8.41 7.74
CA GLY A 42 -6.05 9.41 8.68
C GLY A 42 -7.54 9.71 8.49
N GLY A 43 -8.32 8.71 8.02
CA GLY A 43 -9.74 8.86 7.70
C GLY A 43 -10.06 9.43 6.32
N GLN A 44 -9.05 9.84 5.53
CA GLN A 44 -9.24 10.29 4.15
C GLN A 44 -9.06 9.12 3.18
N GLU A 45 -9.97 8.98 2.22
CA GLU A 45 -9.87 7.93 1.21
C GLU A 45 -8.81 8.30 0.14
N VAL A 46 -7.89 7.37 -0.12
CA VAL A 46 -6.77 7.53 -1.07
C VAL A 46 -6.69 6.40 -2.10
N THR A 47 -7.75 5.59 -2.23
CA THR A 47 -7.81 4.36 -3.02
C THR A 47 -7.33 4.51 -4.49
N HIS A 48 -7.57 5.67 -5.10
CA HIS A 48 -7.21 5.96 -6.49
C HIS A 48 -6.32 7.21 -6.62
N SER A 49 -5.61 7.55 -5.54
CA SER A 49 -4.66 8.67 -5.56
C SER A 49 -3.52 8.35 -6.53
N PRO A 50 -3.18 9.27 -7.45
CA PRO A 50 -2.02 9.08 -8.31
C PRO A 50 -0.72 9.08 -7.48
N PRO A 51 0.38 8.48 -7.96
CA PRO A 51 1.60 8.28 -7.16
C PRO A 51 2.16 9.55 -6.49
N HIS A 52 2.05 10.69 -7.17
CA HIS A 52 2.47 11.98 -6.61
C HIS A 52 1.61 12.43 -5.41
N ALA A 53 0.31 12.09 -5.40
CA ALA A 53 -0.58 12.37 -4.28
C ALA A 53 -0.32 11.41 -3.10
N SER A 54 0.09 10.17 -3.36
CA SER A 54 0.49 9.21 -2.33
C SER A 54 1.67 9.72 -1.51
N VAL A 55 2.69 10.29 -2.17
CA VAL A 55 3.83 10.95 -1.50
C VAL A 55 3.37 12.16 -0.69
N SER A 56 2.47 12.99 -1.22
CA SER A 56 1.90 14.12 -0.48
C SER A 56 1.11 13.67 0.75
N SER A 57 0.50 12.49 0.71
CA SER A 57 -0.19 11.86 1.83
C SER A 57 0.75 11.11 2.79
N ARG A 58 2.08 11.17 2.62
CA ARG A 58 3.07 10.47 3.46
C ARG A 58 2.98 8.93 3.38
N VAL A 59 2.51 8.40 2.25
CA VAL A 59 2.54 6.97 1.94
C VAL A 59 3.69 6.70 0.97
N SER A 60 4.63 5.87 1.41
CA SER A 60 5.78 5.43 0.62
C SER A 60 5.91 3.92 0.74
N ALA A 61 6.23 3.24 -0.36
CA ALA A 61 6.52 1.82 -0.35
C ALA A 61 7.87 1.57 -1.01
N THR A 62 8.63 0.66 -0.43
CA THR A 62 9.81 0.05 -1.04
C THR A 62 9.62 -1.45 -1.01
N CYS A 63 9.88 -2.12 -2.14
CA CYS A 63 9.80 -3.57 -2.23
C CYS A 63 11.13 -4.04 -2.83
N GLN A 64 11.91 -4.80 -2.06
CA GLN A 64 13.07 -5.50 -2.63
C GLN A 64 12.57 -6.76 -3.33
N ALA A 65 12.72 -6.78 -4.66
CA ALA A 65 12.60 -8.00 -5.43
C ALA A 65 14.01 -8.57 -5.63
N ASN A 66 14.43 -9.46 -4.73
CA ASN A 66 15.48 -10.43 -5.08
C ASN A 66 14.76 -11.67 -5.58
N VAL A 67 14.98 -11.99 -6.87
CA VAL A 67 15.03 -13.39 -7.29
C VAL A 67 16.34 -13.96 -6.77
#